data_AF-A0A662RI38-F1
#
_entry.id   AF-A0A662RI38-F1
#
_cell.length_a   1.000
_cell.length_b   1.000
_cell.length_c   1.000
_cell.angle_alpha   90.00
_cell.angle_beta   90.00
_cell.angle_gamma   90.00
#
_symmetry.space_group_name_H-M   'P 1'
#
loop_
_entity.id
_entity.type
_entity.pdbx_description
1 polymer ?
#
loop_
_entity_poly.entity_id
_entity_poly.type
_entity_poly.pdbx_seq_one_letter_code
_entity_poly.pdbx_strand_id
1 'polypeptide(L)'
;MRLITERTDVQDRIIDYLQSIGWEFLYPDDIQNLRAYDIKQPFLIPVVKQKLGELNRGIITNENVDEILRRLKFLPANLQGNEEFLAYLRGKKTAYVDKERRERNIKFVDYN
;
A
#
# COMPACT_ATOMS: atom_id res chain seq x y z
N MET A 1 -8.01 4.22 42.37
CA MET A 1 -8.36 3.24 41.32
C MET A 1 -8.18 3.92 39.97
N ARG A 2 -7.36 3.35 39.08
CA ARG A 2 -7.23 3.87 37.71
C ARG A 2 -8.42 3.35 36.90
N LEU A 3 -9.15 4.24 36.24
CA LEU A 3 -10.24 3.85 35.33
C LEU A 3 -9.62 3.10 34.14
N ILE A 4 -10.08 1.87 33.93
CA ILE A 4 -9.71 1.07 32.77
C ILE A 4 -10.39 1.68 31.54
N THR A 5 -9.64 1.89 30.46
CA THR A 5 -10.17 2.37 29.18
C THR A 5 -9.60 1.55 28.03
N GLU A 6 -10.38 1.31 26.98
CA GLU A 6 -9.92 0.56 25.79
C GLU A 6 -8.66 1.20 25.19
N ARG A 7 -8.62 2.53 25.14
CA ARG A 7 -7.48 3.26 24.59
C ARG A 7 -6.19 2.93 25.35
N THR A 8 -6.16 3.16 26.66
CA THR A 8 -4.93 3.01 27.44
C THR A 8 -4.58 1.55 27.74
N ASP A 9 -5.57 0.70 27.98
CA ASP A 9 -5.30 -0.66 28.45
C ASP A 9 -5.12 -1.67 27.29
N VAL A 10 -5.65 -1.35 26.10
CA VAL A 10 -5.61 -2.23 24.91
C VAL A 10 -4.91 -1.56 23.74
N GLN A 11 -5.40 -0.42 23.25
CA GLN A 11 -4.89 0.16 22.00
C GLN A 11 -3.42 0.60 22.15
N ASP A 12 -3.10 1.37 23.18
CA ASP A 12 -1.74 1.85 23.43
C ASP A 12 -0.77 0.67 23.60
N ARG A 13 -1.18 -0.40 24.29
CA ARG A 13 -0.38 -1.62 24.42
C ARG A 13 -0.13 -2.35 23.10
N ILE A 14 -1.14 -2.42 22.23
CA ILE A 14 -1.00 -3.03 20.90
C ILE A 14 -0.04 -2.18 20.06
N ILE A 15 -0.16 -0.85 20.13
CA ILE A 15 0.73 0.08 19.42
C ILE A 15 2.17 -0.10 19.91
N ASP A 16 2.40 -0.07 21.22
CA ASP A 16 3.73 -0.28 21.83
C ASP A 16 4.36 -1.60 21.36
N TYR A 17 3.58 -2.69 21.35
CA TYR A 17 4.04 -3.98 20.87
C TYR A 17 4.40 -3.97 19.39
N LEU A 18 3.53 -3.40 18.54
CA LEU A 18 3.79 -3.30 17.10
C LEU A 18 5.05 -2.47 16.82
N GLN A 19 5.23 -1.35 17.53
CA GLN A 19 6.44 -0.54 17.44
C GLN A 19 7.69 -1.31 17.88
N SER A 20 7.58 -2.15 18.93
CA SER A 20 8.70 -2.96 19.41
C SER A 20 9.19 -4.00 18.39
N ILE A 21 8.31 -4.44 17.47
CA ILE A 21 8.66 -5.39 16.39
C ILE A 21 8.90 -4.69 15.05
N GLY A 22 9.10 -3.36 15.05
CA GLY A 22 9.51 -2.60 13.88
C GLY A 22 8.40 -1.98 13.04
N TRP A 23 7.14 -1.97 13.50
CA TRP A 23 6.10 -1.18 12.86
C TRP A 23 6.25 0.29 13.19
N GLU A 24 6.07 1.15 12.18
CA GLU A 24 6.00 2.58 12.37
C GLU A 24 4.57 3.00 12.70
N PHE A 25 4.40 3.74 13.79
CA PHE A 25 3.12 4.37 14.10
C PHE A 25 3.01 5.70 13.36
N LEU A 26 1.93 5.88 12.60
CA LEU A 26 1.62 7.13 11.91
C LEU A 26 0.48 7.84 12.62
N TYR A 27 0.67 9.13 12.93
CA TYR A 27 -0.38 9.92 13.57
C TYR A 27 -1.52 10.21 12.57
N PRO A 28 -2.77 10.37 13.05
CA PRO A 28 -3.92 10.65 12.18
C PRO A 28 -3.73 11.85 11.24
N ASP A 29 -3.09 12.92 11.71
CA ASP A 29 -2.83 14.13 10.91
C ASP A 29 -1.84 13.84 9.77
N ASP A 30 -0.82 13.02 10.01
CA ASP A 30 0.12 12.56 8.98
C ASP A 30 -0.60 11.72 7.93
N ILE A 31 -1.51 10.84 8.35
CA ILE A 31 -2.29 9.99 7.44
C ILE A 31 -3.17 10.85 6.50
N GLN A 32 -3.80 11.91 7.02
CA GLN A 32 -4.60 12.82 6.20
C GLN A 32 -3.74 13.54 5.17
N ASN A 33 -2.58 14.05 5.59
CA ASN A 33 -1.59 14.66 4.69
C ASN A 33 -1.15 13.67 3.58
N LEU A 34 -0.80 12.44 3.94
CA LEU A 34 -0.36 11.39 3.00
C LEU A 34 -1.46 10.94 2.02
N ARG A 35 -2.72 11.19 2.35
CA ARG A 35 -3.89 10.98 1.48
C ARG A 35 -4.30 12.22 0.69
N ALA A 36 -3.53 13.31 0.79
CA ALA A 36 -3.88 14.62 0.22
C ALA A 36 -5.26 15.11 0.68
N TYR A 37 -5.63 14.82 1.93
CA TYR A 37 -6.92 15.15 2.53
C TYR A 37 -8.15 14.57 1.81
N ASP A 38 -7.96 13.59 0.92
CA ASP A 38 -9.04 12.87 0.26
C ASP A 38 -9.46 11.65 1.09
N ILE A 39 -10.66 11.74 1.70
CA ILE A 39 -11.22 10.66 2.52
C ILE A 39 -11.50 9.38 1.71
N LYS A 40 -11.68 9.49 0.39
CA LYS A 40 -11.91 8.35 -0.51
C LYS A 40 -10.60 7.72 -0.98
N GLN A 41 -9.45 8.29 -0.63
CA GLN A 41 -8.15 7.78 -1.01
C GLN A 41 -7.78 6.54 -0.20
N PRO A 42 -7.72 5.33 -0.80
CA PRO A 42 -7.33 4.13 -0.06
C PRO A 42 -5.82 4.09 0.26
N PHE A 43 -4.98 4.79 -0.51
CA PHE A 43 -3.53 4.67 -0.42
C PHE A 43 -2.86 5.87 0.26
N LEU A 44 -1.80 5.61 1.02
CA LEU A 44 -0.82 6.64 1.38
C LEU A 44 0.04 6.91 0.14
N ILE A 45 -0.26 7.98 -0.60
CA ILE A 45 0.22 8.14 -1.99
C ILE A 45 1.75 8.17 -2.09
N PRO A 46 2.48 8.95 -1.26
CA PRO A 46 3.94 8.95 -1.32
C PRO A 46 4.54 7.58 -1.00
N VAL A 47 3.99 6.90 0.02
CA VAL A 47 4.48 5.60 0.51
C VAL A 47 4.30 4.53 -0.56
N VAL A 48 3.10 4.41 -1.14
CA VAL A 48 2.82 3.36 -2.13
C VAL A 48 3.66 3.57 -3.40
N LYS A 49 3.86 4.81 -3.86
CA LYS A 49 4.70 5.11 -5.02
C LYS A 49 6.15 4.71 -4.77
N GLN A 50 6.69 5.11 -3.62
CA GLN A 50 8.04 4.76 -3.22
C GLN A 50 8.23 3.24 -3.15
N LYS A 51 7.36 2.53 -2.41
CA LYS A 51 7.50 1.08 -2.22
C LYS A 51 7.31 0.28 -3.50
N LEU A 52 6.39 0.68 -4.38
CA LEU A 52 6.26 0.05 -5.69
C LEU A 52 7.52 0.24 -6.55
N GLY A 53 8.13 1.43 -6.54
CA GLY A 53 9.40 1.68 -7.23
C GLY A 53 10.56 0.84 -6.66
N GLU A 54 10.66 0.74 -5.33
CA GLU A 54 11.68 -0.08 -4.64
C GLU A 54 11.57 -1.57 -5.01
N LEU A 55 10.35 -2.11 -5.05
CA LEU A 55 10.08 -3.52 -5.38
C LEU A 55 10.22 -3.85 -6.87
N ASN A 56 10.13 -2.85 -7.75
CA ASN A 56 10.05 -3.02 -9.21
C ASN A 56 11.04 -2.13 -9.96
N ARG A 57 12.29 -2.09 -9.49
CA ARG A 57 13.33 -1.24 -10.07
C ARG A 57 13.46 -1.45 -11.58
N GLY A 58 13.34 -0.36 -12.34
CA GLY A 58 13.42 -0.36 -13.79
C GLY A 58 12.13 -0.81 -14.52
N ILE A 59 11.10 -1.23 -13.78
CA ILE A 59 9.78 -1.62 -14.32
C ILE A 59 8.73 -0.56 -13.94
N ILE A 60 8.60 -0.24 -12.65
CA ILE A 60 7.71 0.83 -12.17
C ILE A 60 8.54 2.09 -11.98
N THR A 61 8.07 3.18 -12.56
CA THR A 61 8.71 4.50 -12.53
C THR A 61 7.68 5.59 -12.24
N ASN A 62 8.12 6.83 -12.05
CA ASN A 62 7.21 7.95 -11.80
C ASN A 62 6.23 8.18 -12.95
N GLU A 63 6.58 7.77 -14.16
CA GLU A 63 5.76 7.93 -15.36
C GLU A 63 4.57 6.96 -15.42
N ASN A 64 4.70 5.73 -14.89
CA ASN A 64 3.66 4.70 -15.00
C ASN A 64 2.98 4.33 -13.67
N VAL A 65 3.56 4.70 -12.51
CA VAL A 65 3.04 4.32 -11.20
C VAL A 65 1.61 4.81 -10.95
N ASP A 66 1.27 6.01 -11.44
CA ASP A 66 -0.07 6.57 -11.29
C ASP A 66 -1.12 5.77 -12.06
N GLU A 67 -0.75 5.19 -13.20
CA GLU A 67 -1.64 4.32 -13.97
C GLU A 67 -1.93 3.01 -13.20
N ILE A 68 -0.89 2.42 -12.58
CA ILE A 68 -1.02 1.22 -11.76
C ILE A 68 -1.95 1.50 -10.57
N LEU A 69 -1.73 2.61 -9.86
CA LEU A 69 -2.60 3.00 -8.74
C LEU A 69 -4.04 3.26 -9.20
N ARG A 70 -4.22 3.86 -10.37
CA ARG A 70 -5.53 4.07 -10.97
C ARG A 70 -6.24 2.72 -11.22
N ARG A 71 -5.56 1.73 -11.79
CA ARG A 71 -6.12 0.38 -12.01
C ARG A 71 -6.57 -0.25 -10.68
N LEU A 72 -5.78 -0.12 -9.61
CA LEU A 72 -6.15 -0.61 -8.28
C LEU A 72 -7.38 0.10 -7.69
N LYS A 73 -7.48 1.42 -7.84
CA LYS A 73 -8.64 2.21 -7.36
C LYS A 73 -9.95 1.83 -8.04
N PHE A 74 -9.88 1.41 -9.29
CA PHE A 74 -11.06 1.03 -10.08
C PHE A 74 -11.42 -0.45 -9.96
N LEU A 75 -10.72 -1.23 -9.13
CA LEU A 75 -11.15 -2.60 -8.86
C LEU A 75 -12.54 -2.58 -8.20
N PRO A 76 -13.48 -3.41 -8.67
CA PRO A 76 -14.80 -3.44 -8.10
C PRO A 76 -14.76 -4.02 -6.68
N ALA A 77 -15.59 -3.49 -5.78
CA ALA A 77 -15.73 -4.01 -4.41
C ALA A 77 -16.58 -5.31 -4.39
N ASN A 78 -16.14 -6.34 -5.11
CA ASN A 78 -16.80 -7.63 -5.23
C ASN A 78 -15.77 -8.78 -5.31
N LEU A 79 -16.24 -10.02 -5.46
CA LEU A 79 -15.38 -11.20 -5.53
C LEU A 79 -14.33 -11.12 -6.64
N GLN A 80 -14.71 -10.61 -7.81
CA GLN A 80 -13.81 -10.47 -8.96
C GLN A 80 -12.70 -9.45 -8.69
N GLY A 81 -13.03 -8.30 -8.10
CA GLY A 81 -12.03 -7.31 -7.72
C GLY A 81 -11.06 -7.82 -6.64
N ASN A 82 -11.55 -8.63 -5.70
CA ASN A 82 -10.70 -9.30 -4.71
C ASN A 82 -9.75 -10.31 -5.36
N GLU A 83 -10.23 -11.12 -6.31
CA GLU A 83 -9.39 -12.05 -7.07
C GLU A 83 -8.34 -11.29 -7.90
N GLU A 84 -8.73 -10.17 -8.50
CA GLU A 84 -7.82 -9.33 -9.26
C GLU A 84 -6.74 -8.69 -8.38
N PHE A 85 -7.11 -8.16 -7.21
CA PHE A 85 -6.15 -7.64 -6.24
C PHE A 85 -5.19 -8.73 -5.74
N LEU A 86 -5.71 -9.94 -5.49
CA LEU A 86 -4.89 -11.09 -5.11
C LEU A 86 -3.88 -11.47 -6.21
N ALA A 87 -4.22 -11.28 -7.49
CA ALA A 87 -3.29 -11.48 -8.59
C ALA A 87 -2.14 -10.45 -8.59
N TYR A 88 -2.38 -9.20 -8.19
CA TYR A 88 -1.31 -8.21 -7.96
C TYR A 88 -0.39 -8.66 -6.82
N LEU A 89 -0.95 -9.04 -5.66
CA LEU A 89 -0.17 -9.49 -4.51
C LEU A 89 0.73 -10.70 -4.87
N ARG A 90 0.21 -11.63 -5.68
CA ARG A 90 0.93 -12.83 -6.16
C ARG A 90 1.90 -12.56 -7.32
N GLY A 91 2.08 -11.32 -7.75
CA GLY A 91 3.00 -10.98 -8.84
C GLY A 91 2.61 -11.50 -10.23
N LYS A 92 1.31 -11.74 -10.45
CA LYS A 92 0.77 -12.25 -11.73
C LYS A 92 0.42 -11.15 -12.72
N LYS A 93 0.35 -9.90 -12.26
CA LYS A 93 0.05 -8.74 -13.11
C LYS A 93 1.33 -8.22 -13.74
N THR A 94 1.20 -7.48 -14.84
CA THR A 94 2.32 -6.95 -15.60
C THR A 94 2.20 -5.45 -15.84
N ALA A 95 3.34 -4.83 -16.12
CA ALA A 95 3.44 -3.47 -16.65
C ALA A 95 4.36 -3.48 -17.87
N TYR A 96 4.00 -2.66 -18.87
CA TYR A 96 4.81 -2.47 -20.06
C TYR A 96 6.05 -1.64 -19.74
N VAL A 97 7.21 -2.11 -20.18
CA VAL A 97 8.50 -1.42 -20.01
C VAL A 97 8.97 -0.93 -21.37
N ASP A 98 8.83 0.37 -21.62
CA ASP A 98 9.15 1.00 -22.92
C ASP A 98 10.56 0.69 -23.41
N LYS A 99 11.55 0.76 -22.50
CA LYS A 99 12.97 0.50 -22.81
C LYS A 99 13.21 -0.93 -23.33
N GLU A 100 12.40 -1.89 -22.88
CA GLU A 100 12.50 -3.30 -23.26
C GLU A 100 11.46 -3.71 -24.32
N ARG A 101 10.51 -2.82 -24.62
CA ARG A 101 9.35 -3.07 -25.49
C ARG A 101 8.58 -4.36 -25.17
N ARG A 102 8.41 -4.65 -23.88
CA ARG A 102 7.71 -5.86 -23.41
C ARG A 102 7.02 -5.67 -22.08
N GLU A 103 6.08 -6.56 -21.80
CA GLU A 103 5.44 -6.70 -20.49
C GLU A 103 6.39 -7.37 -19.49
N ARG A 104 6.42 -6.86 -18.26
CA ARG A 104 7.18 -7.42 -17.14
C ARG A 104 6.27 -7.59 -15.94
N ASN A 105 6.42 -8.70 -15.23
CA ASN A 105 5.69 -8.92 -13.99
C ASN A 105 6.02 -7.85 -12.95
N ILE A 106 5.00 -7.37 -12.27
CA ILE A 106 5.14 -6.43 -11.16
C ILE A 106 4.97 -7.16 -9.83
N LYS A 107 5.78 -6.77 -8.83
CA LYS A 107 5.83 -7.31 -7.48
C LYS A 107 5.26 -6.31 -6.49
N PHE A 108 4.25 -6.69 -5.73
CA PHE A 108 3.67 -5.84 -4.68
C PHE A 108 4.13 -6.24 -3.27
N VAL A 109 4.57 -7.49 -3.12
CA VAL A 109 5.09 -8.06 -1.88
C VAL A 109 6.32 -8.87 -2.22
N ASP A 110 7.38 -8.72 -1.44
CA ASP A 110 8.50 -9.67 -1.49
C ASP A 110 8.24 -10.79 -0.49
N TYR A 111 8.14 -12.02 -0.99
CA TYR A 111 7.88 -13.22 -0.18
C TYR A 111 9.15 -14.02 0.12
N ASN A 112 10.30 -13.58 -0.41
CA ASN A 112 11.59 -14.21 -0.18
C ASN A 112 12.15 -13.85 1.19
#